data_AF-A0A967I3J7-F1
#
_entry.id   AF-A0A967I3J7-F1
#
_cell.length_a   1.000
_cell.length_b   1.000
_cell.length_c   1.000
_cell.angle_alpha   90.00
_cell.angle_beta   90.00
_cell.angle_gamma   90.00
#
_symmetry.space_group_name_H-M   'P 1'
#
loop_
_entity.id
_entity.type
_entity.pdbx_description
1 polymer ?
#
loop_
_entity_poly.entity_id
_entity_poly.type
_entity_poly.pdbx_seq_one_letter_code
_entity_poly.pdbx_strand_id
1 'polypeptide(L)'
;MPTREKQVQRVENEYGAALKDKPFTKALILRAADFTDESIEYIEKAGGEIKSISAPETLKEEVATAAVLVSTSITYKAMRNLGRSAVYPSNKPIPHDATQVFAFSLFLLAYILEPVNQEGFDISLNDVSLRTILQFIGRHPSAKEELEQIWNNTMSIAKQMSEAVFKQAKGNGPKDVEEWSIGLMTLTKNYVLQRTAKDPAYTDDSMIQLISDSLAVALNAVE
;
A
#
# COMPACT_ATOMS: atom_id res chain seq x y z
N MET A 1 -14.29 -17.52 17.64
CA MET A 1 -14.09 -16.06 17.64
C MET A 1 -13.70 -15.65 16.23
N PRO A 2 -14.46 -14.76 15.57
CA PRO A 2 -14.08 -14.21 14.26
C PRO A 2 -12.69 -13.59 14.33
N THR A 3 -11.91 -13.79 13.27
CA THR A 3 -10.50 -13.38 13.12
C THR A 3 -10.28 -11.92 13.52
N ARG A 4 -11.23 -11.04 13.15
CA ARG A 4 -11.26 -9.62 13.48
C ARG A 4 -11.23 -9.32 14.99
N GLU A 5 -11.98 -10.04 15.81
CA GLU A 5 -12.04 -9.79 17.26
C GLU A 5 -10.70 -10.14 17.93
N LYS A 6 -10.06 -11.22 17.48
CA LYS A 6 -8.75 -11.64 17.98
C LYS A 6 -7.65 -10.61 17.64
N GLN A 7 -7.65 -10.09 16.42
CA GLN A 7 -6.70 -9.04 16.01
C GLN A 7 -6.88 -7.75 16.81
N VAL A 8 -8.13 -7.31 17.01
CA VAL A 8 -8.42 -6.14 17.83
C VAL A 8 -7.92 -6.36 19.25
N GLN A 9 -8.22 -7.51 19.85
CA GLN A 9 -7.74 -7.86 21.19
C GLN A 9 -6.20 -7.86 21.26
N ARG A 10 -5.52 -8.40 20.24
CA ARG A 10 -4.04 -8.40 20.15
C ARG A 10 -3.50 -6.97 20.16
N VAL A 11 -3.96 -6.13 19.24
CA VAL A 11 -3.49 -4.74 19.11
C VAL A 11 -3.78 -3.93 20.37
N GLU A 12 -4.94 -4.12 21.00
CA GLU A 12 -5.26 -3.47 22.28
C GLU A 12 -4.34 -3.94 23.42
N ASN A 13 -4.07 -5.25 23.50
CA ASN A 13 -3.22 -5.81 24.56
C ASN A 13 -1.76 -5.40 24.41
N GLU A 14 -1.24 -5.38 23.19
CA GLU A 14 0.18 -5.08 22.90
C GLU A 14 0.45 -3.57 22.85
N TYR A 15 -0.48 -2.79 22.31
CA TYR A 15 -0.22 -1.39 21.95
C TYR A 15 -1.31 -0.40 22.40
N GLY A 16 -2.37 -0.85 23.09
CA GLY A 16 -3.56 -0.03 23.39
C GLY A 16 -3.25 1.31 24.07
N ALA A 17 -2.32 1.32 25.03
CA ALA A 17 -1.90 2.56 25.70
C ALA A 17 -1.17 3.53 24.74
N ALA A 18 -0.30 3.02 23.86
CA ALA A 18 0.45 3.82 22.90
C ALA A 18 -0.40 4.31 21.71
N LEU A 19 -1.47 3.58 21.37
CA LEU A 19 -2.38 3.86 20.25
C LEU A 19 -3.66 4.60 20.64
N LYS A 20 -3.89 4.87 21.93
CA LYS A 20 -5.13 5.47 22.46
C LYS A 20 -5.56 6.72 21.69
N ASP A 21 -4.62 7.61 21.42
CA ASP A 21 -4.84 8.89 20.73
C ASP A 21 -4.30 8.87 19.29
N LYS A 22 -4.17 7.68 18.69
CA LYS A 22 -3.62 7.46 17.33
C LYS A 22 -4.58 6.62 16.47
N PRO A 23 -5.79 7.13 16.20
CA PRO A 23 -6.86 6.36 15.57
C PRO A 23 -6.51 5.90 14.15
N PHE A 24 -5.76 6.68 13.38
CA PHE A 24 -5.36 6.31 12.03
C PHE A 24 -4.35 5.16 12.06
N THR A 25 -3.29 5.29 12.87
CA THR A 25 -2.29 4.22 13.03
C THR A 25 -2.92 2.93 13.52
N LYS A 26 -3.83 3.01 14.50
CA LYS A 26 -4.57 1.83 14.97
C LYS A 26 -5.36 1.18 13.84
N ALA A 27 -6.08 1.97 13.04
CA ALA A 27 -6.82 1.45 11.89
C ALA A 27 -5.89 0.79 10.85
N LEU A 28 -4.73 1.40 10.60
CA LEU A 28 -3.70 0.90 9.70
C LEU A 28 -3.17 -0.48 10.13
N ILE A 29 -2.77 -0.63 11.41
CA ILE A 29 -2.28 -1.90 11.95
C ILE A 29 -3.37 -2.99 11.86
N LEU A 30 -4.62 -2.65 12.22
CA LEU A 30 -5.73 -3.58 12.13
C LEU A 30 -6.03 -4.01 10.69
N ARG A 31 -5.87 -3.09 9.72
CA ARG A 31 -6.05 -3.39 8.30
C ARG A 31 -4.93 -4.28 7.77
N ALA A 32 -3.68 -4.03 8.18
CA ALA A 32 -2.55 -4.88 7.85
C ALA A 32 -2.71 -6.31 8.36
N ALA A 33 -3.29 -6.48 9.56
CA ALA A 33 -3.57 -7.80 10.11
C ALA A 33 -4.53 -8.63 9.21
N ASP A 34 -5.54 -8.00 8.59
CA ASP A 34 -6.46 -8.71 7.66
C ASP A 34 -5.71 -9.33 6.47
N PHE A 35 -4.78 -8.60 5.87
CA PHE A 35 -4.02 -9.09 4.72
C PHE A 35 -3.05 -10.21 5.09
N THR A 36 -2.52 -10.18 6.31
CA THR A 36 -1.66 -11.24 6.83
C THR A 36 -2.47 -12.53 7.01
N ASP A 37 -3.69 -12.42 7.55
CA ASP A 37 -4.56 -13.58 7.76
C ASP A 37 -5.11 -14.15 6.44
N GLU A 38 -5.48 -13.30 5.46
CA GLU A 38 -5.82 -13.75 4.10
C GLU A 38 -4.67 -14.57 3.47
N SER A 39 -3.42 -14.13 3.70
CA SER A 39 -2.22 -14.80 3.19
C SER A 39 -1.93 -16.12 3.92
N ILE A 40 -2.09 -16.15 5.25
CA ILE A 40 -1.99 -17.35 6.10
C ILE A 40 -3.01 -18.39 5.63
N GLU A 41 -4.28 -18.01 5.52
CA GLU A 41 -5.33 -18.92 5.05
C GLU A 41 -5.03 -19.49 3.67
N TYR A 42 -4.48 -18.67 2.77
CA TYR A 42 -4.07 -19.12 1.44
C TYR A 42 -2.95 -20.17 1.51
N ILE A 43 -1.92 -19.93 2.32
CA ILE A 43 -0.79 -20.86 2.51
C ILE A 43 -1.25 -22.17 3.14
N GLU A 44 -2.07 -22.11 4.19
CA GLU A 44 -2.63 -23.29 4.85
C GLU A 44 -3.49 -24.11 3.88
N LYS A 45 -4.36 -23.45 3.09
CA LYS A 45 -5.18 -24.12 2.05
C LYS A 45 -4.32 -24.74 0.94
N ALA A 46 -3.15 -24.18 0.66
CA ALA A 46 -2.19 -24.73 -0.30
C ALA A 46 -1.30 -25.84 0.29
N GLY A 47 -1.48 -26.21 1.56
CA GLY A 47 -0.69 -27.24 2.25
C GLY A 47 0.73 -26.79 2.62
N GLY A 48 1.00 -25.49 2.62
CA GLY A 48 2.27 -24.92 3.03
C GLY A 48 2.36 -24.74 4.55
N GLU A 49 3.58 -24.80 5.08
CA GLU A 49 3.86 -24.42 6.47
C GLU A 49 4.10 -22.91 6.57
N ILE A 50 3.37 -22.26 7.47
CA ILE A 50 3.63 -20.86 7.83
C ILE A 50 4.88 -20.82 8.69
N LYS A 51 5.97 -20.28 8.14
CA LYS A 51 7.14 -19.94 8.95
C LYS A 51 6.88 -18.61 9.64
N SER A 52 6.92 -18.62 10.97
CA SER A 52 6.89 -17.40 11.78
C SER A 52 8.04 -16.49 11.34
N ILE A 53 7.70 -15.36 10.71
CA ILE A 53 8.64 -14.27 10.48
C ILE A 53 8.77 -13.56 11.82
N SER A 54 9.99 -13.26 12.25
CA SER A 54 10.25 -12.53 13.50
C SER A 54 9.30 -11.34 13.62
N ALA A 55 8.56 -11.28 14.73
CA ALA A 55 7.65 -10.18 15.00
C ALA A 55 8.43 -8.85 15.04
N PRO A 56 7.87 -7.73 14.57
CA PRO A 56 8.51 -6.44 14.67
C PRO A 56 8.90 -6.11 16.11
N GLU A 57 10.12 -5.60 16.31
CA GLU A 57 10.67 -5.42 17.66
C GLU A 57 10.14 -4.13 18.31
N THR A 58 9.64 -3.19 17.50
CA THR A 58 9.10 -1.92 17.96
C THR A 58 7.75 -1.59 17.31
N LEU A 59 6.93 -0.81 18.00
CA LEU A 59 5.68 -0.29 17.43
C LEU A 59 5.95 0.53 16.16
N LYS A 60 7.03 1.32 16.11
CA LYS A 60 7.40 2.08 14.90
C LYS A 60 7.64 1.17 13.71
N GLU A 61 8.31 0.03 13.91
CA GLU A 61 8.51 -0.98 12.85
C GLU A 61 7.21 -1.68 12.46
N GLU A 62 6.33 -1.99 13.41
CA GLU A 62 4.99 -2.52 13.13
C GLU A 62 4.20 -1.54 12.26
N VAL A 63 4.19 -0.24 12.61
CA VAL A 63 3.52 0.80 11.81
C VAL A 63 4.12 0.90 10.41
N ALA A 64 5.44 0.91 10.29
CA ALA A 64 6.13 0.96 9.00
C ALA A 64 5.77 -0.27 8.14
N THR A 65 5.74 -1.45 8.75
CA THR A 65 5.35 -2.70 8.08
C THR A 65 3.89 -2.66 7.64
N ALA A 66 3.00 -2.17 8.50
CA ALA A 66 1.59 -2.02 8.19
C ALA A 66 1.36 -1.06 7.01
N ALA A 67 2.07 0.07 6.96
CA ALA A 67 2.00 1.02 5.85
C ALA A 67 2.43 0.39 4.52
N VAL A 68 3.53 -0.38 4.52
CA VAL A 68 4.01 -1.13 3.37
C VAL A 68 2.98 -2.18 2.93
N LEU A 69 2.47 -2.98 3.87
CA LEU A 69 1.54 -4.06 3.55
C LEU A 69 0.21 -3.53 3.01
N VAL A 70 -0.32 -2.44 3.57
CA VAL A 70 -1.58 -1.86 3.14
C VAL A 70 -1.46 -1.21 1.77
N SER A 71 -0.42 -0.41 1.52
CA SER A 71 -0.22 0.23 0.19
C SER A 71 -0.06 -0.80 -0.92
N THR A 72 0.73 -1.85 -0.67
CA THR A 72 0.93 -2.96 -1.62
C THR A 72 -0.34 -3.75 -1.84
N SER A 73 -1.07 -4.10 -0.78
CA SER A 73 -2.33 -4.86 -0.86
C SER A 73 -3.42 -4.11 -1.62
N ILE A 74 -3.54 -2.79 -1.41
CA ILE A 74 -4.46 -1.94 -2.19
C ILE A 74 -4.08 -1.98 -3.67
N THR A 75 -2.79 -1.83 -3.99
CA THR A 75 -2.28 -1.88 -5.37
C THR A 75 -2.52 -3.25 -6.01
N TYR A 76 -2.32 -4.35 -5.27
CA TYR A 76 -2.62 -5.71 -5.71
C TYR A 76 -4.09 -5.90 -6.05
N LYS A 77 -4.99 -5.47 -5.16
CA LYS A 77 -6.44 -5.55 -5.36
C LYS A 77 -6.86 -4.71 -6.58
N ALA A 78 -6.30 -3.51 -6.74
CA ALA A 78 -6.55 -2.66 -7.89
C ALA A 78 -6.10 -3.30 -9.22
N MET A 79 -4.88 -3.83 -9.28
CA MET A 79 -4.37 -4.55 -10.46
C MET A 79 -5.21 -5.77 -10.81
N ARG A 80 -5.63 -6.54 -9.81
CA ARG A 80 -6.51 -7.69 -9.99
C ARG A 80 -7.87 -7.29 -10.57
N ASN A 81 -8.46 -6.19 -10.09
CA ASN A 81 -9.71 -5.64 -10.65
C ASN A 81 -9.56 -5.22 -12.11
N LEU A 82 -8.37 -4.74 -12.51
CA LEU A 82 -8.04 -4.45 -13.92
C LEU A 82 -7.71 -5.72 -14.73
N GLY A 83 -7.81 -6.91 -14.16
CA GLY A 83 -7.47 -8.18 -14.82
C GLY A 83 -5.96 -8.38 -15.04
N ARG A 84 -5.11 -7.64 -14.33
CA ARG A 84 -3.65 -7.69 -14.44
C ARG A 84 -3.01 -8.34 -13.21
N SER A 85 -1.83 -8.93 -13.40
CA SER A 85 -1.00 -9.42 -12.28
C SER A 85 -0.10 -8.29 -11.78
N ALA A 86 0.09 -8.19 -10.46
CA ALA A 86 1.10 -7.31 -9.86
C ALA A 86 2.22 -8.08 -9.17
N VAL A 87 2.25 -9.42 -9.29
CA VAL A 87 3.36 -10.24 -8.80
C VAL A 87 4.30 -10.52 -9.95
N TYR A 88 5.57 -10.16 -9.79
CA TYR A 88 6.61 -10.32 -10.80
C TYR A 88 7.60 -11.41 -10.36
N PRO A 89 7.52 -12.62 -10.94
CA PRO A 89 8.28 -13.76 -10.46
C PRO A 89 9.78 -13.63 -10.78
N SER A 90 10.61 -14.17 -9.88
CA SER A 90 12.07 -14.11 -9.91
C SER A 90 12.73 -14.75 -11.15
N ASN A 91 12.02 -15.60 -11.87
CA ASN A 91 12.52 -16.31 -13.05
C ASN A 91 12.17 -15.61 -14.37
N LYS A 92 11.59 -14.40 -14.33
CA LYS A 92 11.26 -13.62 -15.52
C LYS A 92 11.84 -12.20 -15.40
N PRO A 93 12.19 -11.55 -16.53
CA PRO A 93 12.48 -10.13 -16.53
C PRO A 93 11.30 -9.33 -15.98
N ILE A 94 11.61 -8.28 -15.22
CA ILE A 94 10.60 -7.34 -14.73
C ILE A 94 10.04 -6.59 -15.94
N PRO A 95 8.71 -6.62 -16.19
CA PRO A 95 8.13 -5.96 -17.34
C PRO A 95 8.17 -4.44 -17.17
N HIS A 96 8.11 -3.71 -18.29
CA HIS A 96 8.27 -2.26 -18.30
C HIS A 96 7.22 -1.53 -17.44
N ASP A 97 5.98 -2.04 -17.42
CA ASP A 97 4.87 -1.50 -16.65
C ASP A 97 4.99 -1.71 -15.14
N ALA A 98 5.87 -2.62 -14.69
CA ALA A 98 6.08 -2.89 -13.27
C ALA A 98 6.53 -1.64 -12.50
N THR A 99 7.36 -0.81 -13.11
CA THR A 99 7.83 0.43 -12.48
C THR A 99 6.70 1.43 -12.20
N GLN A 100 5.64 1.44 -13.00
CA GLN A 100 4.46 2.28 -12.78
C GLN A 100 3.58 1.71 -11.66
N VAL A 101 3.45 0.38 -11.60
CA VAL A 101 2.76 -0.30 -10.50
C VAL A 101 3.47 -0.04 -9.17
N PHE A 102 4.80 -0.13 -9.16
CA PHE A 102 5.59 0.19 -7.98
C PHE A 102 5.43 1.66 -7.59
N ALA A 103 5.52 2.56 -8.56
CA ALA A 103 5.37 4.00 -8.34
C ALA A 103 3.98 4.36 -7.80
N PHE A 104 2.91 3.73 -8.31
CA PHE A 104 1.57 3.90 -7.76
C PHE A 104 1.47 3.43 -6.31
N SER A 105 2.09 2.29 -5.97
CA SER A 105 2.14 1.84 -4.58
C SER A 105 2.92 2.78 -3.67
N LEU A 106 4.04 3.36 -4.15
CA LEU A 106 4.79 4.38 -3.40
C LEU A 106 3.99 5.67 -3.23
N PHE A 107 3.20 6.03 -4.22
CA PHE A 107 2.28 7.17 -4.16
C PHE A 107 1.23 6.95 -3.06
N LEU A 108 0.56 5.79 -3.03
CA LEU A 108 -0.37 5.44 -1.95
C LEU A 108 0.32 5.41 -0.58
N LEU A 109 1.54 4.87 -0.52
CA LEU A 109 2.34 4.82 0.71
C LEU A 109 2.59 6.21 1.28
N ALA A 110 2.93 7.20 0.44
CA ALA A 110 3.14 8.57 0.89
C ALA A 110 1.90 9.14 1.61
N TYR A 111 0.69 8.90 1.08
CA TYR A 111 -0.56 9.33 1.71
C TYR A 111 -0.96 8.55 2.95
N ILE A 112 -0.47 7.32 3.12
CA ILE A 112 -0.62 6.58 4.37
C ILE A 112 0.34 7.12 5.44
N LEU A 113 1.58 7.46 5.05
CA LEU A 113 2.59 7.93 5.99
C LEU A 113 2.31 9.34 6.53
N GLU A 114 1.69 10.22 5.75
CA GLU A 114 1.36 11.58 6.20
C GLU A 114 0.55 11.60 7.52
N PRO A 115 -0.64 10.98 7.63
CA PRO A 115 -1.40 10.94 8.88
C PRO A 115 -0.68 10.16 9.99
N VAL A 116 0.07 9.11 9.67
CA VAL A 116 0.91 8.38 10.65
C VAL A 116 1.97 9.30 11.26
N ASN A 117 2.60 10.13 10.44
CA ASN A 117 3.63 11.06 10.89
C ASN A 117 3.01 12.23 11.68
N GLN A 118 1.81 12.68 11.32
CA GLN A 118 1.03 13.62 12.13
C GLN A 118 0.68 13.04 13.52
N GLU A 119 0.52 11.71 13.63
CA GLU A 119 0.33 11.00 14.91
C GLU A 119 1.65 10.75 15.68
N GLY A 120 2.81 11.11 15.12
CA GLY A 120 4.10 11.20 15.82
C GLY A 120 5.09 10.05 15.62
N PHE A 121 4.93 9.21 14.59
CA PHE A 121 5.85 8.07 14.35
C PHE A 121 7.13 8.42 13.57
N ASP A 122 7.10 9.50 12.79
CA ASP A 122 8.23 10.01 11.98
C ASP A 122 8.91 8.91 11.13
N ILE A 123 8.15 8.32 10.23
CA ILE A 123 8.58 7.27 9.31
C ILE A 123 8.94 7.94 7.97
N SER A 124 10.20 7.75 7.56
CA SER A 124 10.72 8.25 6.28
C SER A 124 10.19 7.41 5.13
N LEU A 125 9.62 8.06 4.11
CA LEU A 125 9.18 7.40 2.88
C LEU A 125 10.32 6.65 2.20
N ASN A 126 11.54 7.21 2.22
CA ASN A 126 12.72 6.57 1.62
C ASN A 126 13.03 5.23 2.30
N ASP A 127 12.89 5.17 3.63
CA ASP A 127 13.25 3.99 4.42
C ASP A 127 12.31 2.81 4.13
N VAL A 128 11.04 3.10 3.83
CA VAL A 128 10.01 2.07 3.58
C VAL A 128 9.74 1.82 2.11
N SER A 129 10.18 2.69 1.21
CA SER A 129 9.91 2.54 -0.22
C SER A 129 10.57 1.28 -0.79
N LEU A 130 11.78 0.92 -0.32
CA LEU A 130 12.49 -0.26 -0.90
C LEU A 130 11.78 -1.53 -0.48
N ARG A 131 11.36 -1.58 0.79
CA ARG A 131 10.53 -2.67 1.34
C ARG A 131 9.23 -2.82 0.55
N THR A 132 8.65 -1.72 0.08
CA THR A 132 7.42 -1.69 -0.73
C THR A 132 7.64 -2.29 -2.11
N ILE A 133 8.69 -1.89 -2.83
CA ILE A 133 9.03 -2.47 -4.14
C ILE A 133 9.31 -3.97 -4.00
N LEU A 134 10.06 -4.36 -2.97
CA LEU A 134 10.39 -5.77 -2.71
C LEU A 134 9.15 -6.65 -2.48
N GLN A 135 8.01 -6.10 -2.04
CA GLN A 135 6.77 -6.88 -1.95
C GLN A 135 6.26 -7.35 -3.31
N PHE A 136 6.54 -6.64 -4.40
CA PHE A 136 6.06 -6.98 -5.74
C PHE A 136 6.98 -7.92 -6.52
N ILE A 137 8.30 -7.78 -6.32
CA ILE A 137 9.32 -8.58 -7.01
C ILE A 137 9.76 -9.80 -6.19
N GLY A 138 9.42 -9.86 -4.90
CA GLY A 138 9.73 -10.98 -4.01
C GLY A 138 11.24 -11.23 -3.91
N ARG A 139 11.65 -12.51 -4.04
CA ARG A 139 13.07 -12.94 -4.05
C ARG A 139 13.67 -12.89 -5.46
N HIS A 140 13.41 -11.83 -6.21
CA HIS A 140 14.03 -11.65 -7.53
C HIS A 140 15.55 -11.62 -7.37
N PRO A 141 16.33 -12.47 -8.08
CA PRO A 141 17.79 -12.45 -8.07
C PRO A 141 18.30 -11.28 -8.91
N SER A 142 17.72 -10.09 -8.73
CA SER A 142 18.23 -8.88 -9.34
C SER A 142 19.58 -8.57 -8.71
N ALA A 143 20.59 -8.26 -9.53
CA ALA A 143 21.85 -7.74 -9.02
C ALA A 143 21.57 -6.45 -8.22
N LYS A 144 22.40 -6.13 -7.22
CA LYS A 144 22.25 -4.88 -6.43
C LYS A 144 22.09 -3.64 -7.32
N GLU A 145 22.83 -3.61 -8.43
CA GLU A 145 22.80 -2.55 -9.44
C GLU A 145 21.44 -2.47 -10.19
N GLU A 146 20.81 -3.62 -10.46
CA GLU A 146 19.48 -3.68 -11.10
C GLU A 146 18.39 -3.21 -10.13
N LEU A 147 18.50 -3.54 -8.84
CA LEU A 147 17.60 -3.00 -7.80
C LEU A 147 17.77 -1.49 -7.62
N GLU A 148 18.98 -0.97 -7.66
CA GLU A 148 19.24 0.47 -7.62
C GLU A 148 18.68 1.18 -8.86
N GLN A 149 18.77 0.57 -10.04
CA GLN A 149 18.17 1.11 -11.26
C GLN A 149 16.64 1.07 -11.22
N ILE A 150 16.04 -0.04 -10.79
CA ILE A 150 14.59 -0.16 -10.57
C ILE A 150 14.13 0.85 -9.54
N TRP A 151 14.86 1.02 -8.45
CA TRP A 151 14.61 2.02 -7.42
C TRP A 151 14.60 3.43 -8.00
N ASN A 152 15.68 3.83 -8.69
CA ASN A 152 15.80 5.16 -9.27
C ASN A 152 14.72 5.42 -10.32
N ASN A 153 14.41 4.43 -11.17
CA ASN A 153 13.34 4.52 -12.14
C ASN A 153 11.98 4.62 -11.46
N THR A 154 11.72 3.82 -10.42
CA THR A 154 10.46 3.85 -9.67
C THR A 154 10.28 5.16 -8.93
N MET A 155 11.33 5.70 -8.28
CA MET A 155 11.27 6.99 -7.61
C MET A 155 11.11 8.14 -8.60
N SER A 156 11.80 8.06 -9.74
CA SER A 156 11.64 8.99 -10.86
C SER A 156 10.23 8.93 -11.43
N ILE A 157 9.66 7.74 -11.61
CA ILE A 157 8.28 7.55 -12.09
C ILE A 157 7.27 7.92 -11.02
N ALA A 158 7.49 7.68 -9.73
CA ALA A 158 6.59 8.11 -8.65
C ALA A 158 6.57 9.65 -8.56
N LYS A 159 7.74 10.27 -8.69
CA LYS A 159 7.87 11.71 -8.83
C LYS A 159 7.22 12.22 -10.12
N GLN A 160 7.46 11.56 -11.26
CA GLN A 160 6.85 11.91 -12.54
C GLN A 160 5.36 11.60 -12.57
N MET A 161 4.84 10.63 -11.85
CA MET A 161 3.41 10.38 -11.72
C MET A 161 2.80 11.51 -10.91
N SER A 162 3.47 11.93 -9.83
CA SER A 162 3.10 13.15 -9.12
C SER A 162 3.12 14.35 -10.10
N GLU A 163 4.18 14.56 -10.89
CA GLU A 163 4.37 15.68 -11.82
C GLU A 163 3.56 15.60 -13.14
N ALA A 164 3.28 14.42 -13.66
CA ALA A 164 2.54 14.16 -14.90
C ALA A 164 1.05 14.14 -14.64
N VAL A 165 0.62 13.72 -13.45
CA VAL A 165 -0.68 14.12 -12.90
C VAL A 165 -0.78 15.64 -12.92
N PHE A 166 0.22 16.40 -12.43
CA PHE A 166 0.25 17.87 -12.57
C PHE A 166 0.36 18.40 -14.02
N LYS A 167 0.77 17.59 -15.01
CA LYS A 167 1.01 18.03 -16.40
C LYS A 167 -0.14 17.67 -17.35
N GLN A 168 -0.76 16.49 -17.23
CA GLN A 168 -2.05 16.18 -17.89
C GLN A 168 -3.19 17.05 -17.32
N ALA A 169 -3.06 17.52 -16.06
CA ALA A 169 -3.89 18.61 -15.51
C ALA A 169 -3.92 19.87 -16.38
N LYS A 170 -2.84 20.18 -17.10
CA LYS A 170 -2.77 21.42 -17.89
C LYS A 170 -3.68 21.40 -19.12
N GLY A 171 -4.19 20.23 -19.52
CA GLY A 171 -5.20 20.10 -20.58
C GLY A 171 -6.64 20.31 -20.10
N ASN A 172 -6.93 20.01 -18.82
CA ASN A 172 -8.29 20.07 -18.23
C ASN A 172 -8.44 21.14 -17.11
N GLY A 173 -7.33 21.77 -16.70
CA GLY A 173 -7.28 22.79 -15.65
C GLY A 173 -6.63 22.27 -14.35
N PRO A 174 -5.94 23.14 -13.57
CA PRO A 174 -5.33 22.78 -12.28
C PRO A 174 -6.31 22.17 -11.26
N LYS A 175 -7.60 22.52 -11.37
CA LYS A 175 -8.66 22.15 -10.44
C LYS A 175 -8.99 20.65 -10.47
N ASP A 176 -9.05 20.03 -11.65
CA ASP A 176 -9.43 18.62 -11.80
C ASP A 176 -8.37 17.67 -11.24
N VAL A 177 -7.11 18.11 -11.19
CA VAL A 177 -5.99 17.33 -10.65
C VAL A 177 -5.78 17.54 -9.16
N GLU A 178 -6.02 18.75 -8.68
CA GLU A 178 -6.20 18.98 -7.26
C GLU A 178 -7.37 18.12 -6.74
N GLU A 179 -8.51 18.10 -7.43
CA GLU A 179 -9.67 17.26 -7.09
C GLU A 179 -9.37 15.76 -7.17
N TRP A 180 -8.63 15.28 -8.18
CA TRP A 180 -8.24 13.88 -8.29
C TRP A 180 -7.24 13.45 -7.19
N SER A 181 -6.21 14.25 -6.94
CA SER A 181 -5.20 13.93 -5.90
C SER A 181 -5.78 14.04 -4.49
N ILE A 182 -6.60 15.06 -4.22
CA ILE A 182 -7.40 15.16 -2.99
C ILE A 182 -8.37 13.98 -2.89
N GLY A 183 -9.00 13.59 -4.00
CA GLY A 183 -9.88 12.45 -4.10
C GLY A 183 -9.18 11.14 -3.71
N LEU A 184 -8.03 10.84 -4.32
CA LEU A 184 -7.26 9.62 -4.05
C LEU A 184 -6.64 9.62 -2.65
N MET A 185 -6.19 10.77 -2.15
CA MET A 185 -5.75 10.94 -0.75
C MET A 185 -6.90 10.63 0.22
N THR A 186 -8.06 11.21 -0.03
CA THR A 186 -9.26 11.01 0.79
C THR A 186 -9.72 9.56 0.72
N LEU A 187 -9.73 8.95 -0.46
CA LEU A 187 -10.09 7.55 -0.66
C LEU A 187 -9.13 6.61 0.05
N THR A 188 -7.82 6.83 -0.05
CA THR A 188 -6.80 6.00 0.62
C THR A 188 -6.94 6.10 2.14
N LYS A 189 -7.13 7.32 2.66
CA LYS A 189 -7.36 7.56 4.09
C LYS A 189 -8.66 6.89 4.56
N ASN A 190 -9.76 7.06 3.82
CA ASN A 190 -11.04 6.45 4.15
C ASN A 190 -10.98 4.93 4.11
N TYR A 191 -10.26 4.35 3.14
CA TYR A 191 -10.06 2.91 3.05
C TYR A 191 -9.35 2.33 4.29
N VAL A 192 -8.38 3.06 4.85
CA VAL A 192 -7.72 2.68 6.11
C VAL A 192 -8.67 2.83 7.28
N LEU A 193 -9.32 4.00 7.42
CA LEU A 193 -10.16 4.33 8.56
C LEU A 193 -11.46 3.52 8.63
N GLN A 194 -12.01 3.09 7.50
CA GLN A 194 -13.23 2.27 7.43
C GLN A 194 -13.08 0.93 8.17
N ARG A 195 -11.85 0.51 8.49
CA ARG A 195 -11.63 -0.66 9.37
C ARG A 195 -12.04 -0.45 10.82
N THR A 196 -12.02 0.79 11.30
CA THR A 196 -12.42 1.18 12.66
C THR A 196 -13.67 2.05 12.69
N ALA A 197 -13.99 2.73 11.59
CA ALA A 197 -15.23 3.47 11.42
C ALA A 197 -16.39 2.54 11.04
N LYS A 198 -17.58 2.82 11.56
CA LYS A 198 -18.83 2.13 11.17
C LYS A 198 -19.54 2.90 10.04
N ASP A 199 -18.80 3.45 9.09
CA ASP A 199 -19.40 4.22 8.00
C ASP A 199 -19.78 3.28 6.84
N PRO A 200 -21.08 3.06 6.56
CA PRO A 200 -21.54 2.17 5.50
C PRO A 200 -21.47 2.79 4.11
N ALA A 201 -21.11 4.09 3.97
CA ALA A 201 -21.18 4.79 2.69
C ALA A 201 -20.16 4.29 1.65
N TYR A 202 -19.07 3.66 2.08
CA TYR A 202 -18.02 3.18 1.19
C TYR A 202 -17.63 1.75 1.57
N THR A 203 -18.04 0.78 0.75
CA THR A 203 -17.59 -0.61 0.89
C THR A 203 -16.16 -0.78 0.36
N ASP A 204 -15.47 -1.84 0.77
CA ASP A 204 -14.13 -2.15 0.26
C ASP A 204 -14.11 -2.23 -1.26
N ASP A 205 -15.07 -2.92 -1.86
CA ASP A 205 -15.17 -3.11 -3.31
C ASP A 205 -15.33 -1.78 -4.05
N SER A 206 -16.18 -0.87 -3.54
CA SER A 206 -16.39 0.45 -4.14
C SER A 206 -15.13 1.31 -4.08
N MET A 207 -14.42 1.32 -2.95
CA MET A 207 -13.18 2.08 -2.82
C MET A 207 -12.07 1.50 -3.70
N ILE A 208 -11.92 0.18 -3.74
CA ILE A 208 -10.95 -0.47 -4.60
C ILE A 208 -11.26 -0.20 -6.08
N GLN A 209 -12.53 -0.16 -6.51
CA GLN A 209 -12.87 0.21 -7.88
C GLN A 209 -12.37 1.61 -8.23
N LEU A 210 -12.65 2.61 -7.39
CA LEU A 210 -12.20 4.00 -7.64
C LEU A 210 -10.66 4.12 -7.68
N ILE A 211 -9.96 3.34 -6.85
CA ILE A 211 -8.50 3.26 -6.88
C ILE A 211 -8.02 2.54 -8.15
N SER A 212 -8.72 1.52 -8.61
CA SER A 212 -8.42 0.77 -9.84
C SER A 212 -8.52 1.68 -11.07
N ASP A 213 -9.57 2.50 -11.14
CA ASP A 213 -9.76 3.47 -12.23
C ASP A 213 -8.59 4.48 -12.28
N SER A 214 -8.13 4.92 -11.10
CA SER A 214 -6.98 5.80 -10.96
C SER A 214 -5.67 5.15 -11.43
N LEU A 215 -5.48 3.86 -11.12
CA LEU A 215 -4.32 3.09 -11.59
C LEU A 215 -4.38 2.85 -13.10
N ALA A 216 -5.55 2.59 -13.67
CA ALA A 216 -5.71 2.40 -15.11
C ALA A 216 -5.27 3.62 -15.90
N VAL A 217 -5.61 4.83 -15.43
CA VAL A 217 -5.12 6.09 -16.02
C VAL A 217 -3.59 6.16 -15.98
N ALA A 218 -2.97 5.81 -14.85
CA ALA A 218 -1.51 5.84 -14.71
C ALA A 218 -0.81 4.84 -15.66
N LEU A 219 -1.36 3.64 -15.82
CA LEU A 219 -0.82 2.62 -16.72
C LEU A 219 -0.95 3.03 -18.20
N ASN A 220 -2.05 3.66 -18.59
CA ASN A 220 -2.32 4.06 -19.98
C ASN A 220 -1.57 5.34 -20.40
N ALA A 221 -1.02 6.10 -19.45
CA ALA A 221 -0.28 7.33 -19.75
C ALA A 221 1.12 7.09 -20.38
N VAL A 222 1.56 5.84 -20.49
CA VAL A 222 2.93 5.45 -20.87
C VAL A 222 2.95 4.39 -21.98
N GLU A 223 1.83 4.13 -22.64
CA GLU A 223 1.79 3.41 -23.94
C GLU A 223 2.17 4.36 -25.09
#